data_AF-S0GF26-F1
#
_entry.id   AF-S0GF26-F1
#
_cell.length_a   1.000
_cell.length_b   1.000
_cell.length_c   1.000
_cell.angle_alpha   90.00
_cell.angle_beta   90.00
_cell.angle_gamma   90.00
#
_symmetry.space_group_name_H-M   'P 1'
#
loop_
_entity.id
_entity.type
_entity.pdbx_description
1 polymer ?
#
loop_
_entity_poly.entity_id
_entity_poly.type
_entity_poly.pdbx_seq_one_letter_code
_entity_poly.pdbx_strand_id
1 'polypeptide(L)'
;MIWEITIIVFLMLVAIVLILLEIFLLPGITIAGVGGFLFAASGVIYAYTVGETVGHITLFLSLTAFAASFVWLYVPGHSTRSP
;
A
#
# COMPACT_ATOMS: atom_id res chain seq x y z
N MET A 1 1.59 21.80 4.16
CA MET A 1 0.70 20.94 3.35
C MET A 1 1.44 20.01 2.37
N ILE A 2 2.40 20.50 1.56
CA ILE A 2 3.10 19.64 0.59
C ILE A 2 3.95 18.54 1.26
N TRP A 3 4.68 18.88 2.33
CA TRP A 3 5.54 17.95 3.05
C TRP A 3 4.78 16.83 3.72
N GLU A 4 3.62 17.15 4.28
CA GLU A 4 2.72 16.23 4.96
C GLU A 4 2.16 15.22 3.97
N ILE A 5 1.70 15.68 2.80
CA ILE A 5 1.26 14.81 1.71
C ILE A 5 2.40 13.94 1.22
N THR A 6 3.61 14.48 1.04
CA THR A 6 4.79 13.69 0.64
C THR A 6 5.09 12.57 1.64
N ILE A 7 5.02 12.85 2.95
CA ILE A 7 5.22 11.85 4.00
C ILE A 7 4.13 10.77 3.92
N ILE A 8 2.86 11.16 3.81
CA ILE A 8 1.73 10.20 3.71
C ILE A 8 1.93 9.28 2.50
N VAL A 9 2.24 9.84 1.32
CA VAL A 9 2.47 9.06 0.10
C VAL A 9 3.64 8.10 0.28
N PHE A 10 4.75 8.55 0.87
CA PHE A 10 5.90 7.68 1.16
C PHE A 10 5.52 6.53 2.09
N LEU A 11 4.84 6.81 3.21
CA LEU A 11 4.42 5.79 4.17
C LEU A 11 3.49 4.76 3.52
N MET A 12 2.52 5.20 2.71
CA MET A 12 1.58 4.28 2.07
C MET A 12 2.21 3.44 0.96
N LEU A 13 3.11 4.02 0.16
CA LEU A 13 3.83 3.26 -0.88
C LEU A 13 4.72 2.18 -0.27
N VAL A 14 5.50 2.54 0.77
CA VAL A 14 6.35 1.59 1.49
C VAL A 14 5.50 0.50 2.13
N ALA A 15 4.39 0.86 2.77
CA ALA A 15 3.48 -0.10 3.38
C ALA A 15 2.98 -1.15 2.37
N ILE A 16 2.45 -0.68 1.23
CA ILE A 16 1.92 -1.55 0.18
C ILE A 16 3.02 -2.46 -0.36
N VAL A 17 4.19 -1.92 -0.69
CA VAL A 17 5.32 -2.72 -1.21
C VAL A 17 5.77 -3.79 -0.20
N LEU A 18 5.91 -3.44 1.08
CA LEU A 18 6.34 -4.40 2.12
C LEU A 18 5.31 -5.51 2.35
N ILE A 19 4.02 -5.17 2.37
CA ILE A 19 2.95 -6.17 2.51
C ILE A 19 2.92 -7.08 1.27
N LEU A 20 3.00 -6.52 0.06
CA LEU A 20 3.08 -7.29 -1.18
C LEU A 20 4.32 -8.20 -1.23
N LEU A 21 5.45 -7.73 -0.70
CA LEU A 21 6.70 -8.50 -0.63
C LEU A 21 6.58 -9.70 0.32
N GLU A 22 5.95 -9.54 1.49
CA GLU A 22 5.69 -10.64 2.43
C GLU A 22 4.82 -11.74 1.80
N ILE A 23 3.72 -11.35 1.15
CA ILE A 23 2.74 -12.32 0.63
C ILE A 23 3.23 -13.06 -0.62
N PHE A 24 4.04 -12.42 -1.49
CA PHE A 24 4.40 -12.97 -2.80
C PHE A 24 5.85 -13.47 -2.87
N LEU A 25 6.80 -12.78 -2.24
CA LEU A 25 8.23 -13.04 -2.44
C LEU A 25 8.88 -13.78 -1.28
N LEU A 26 8.53 -13.42 -0.03
CA LEU A 26 9.17 -13.95 1.17
C LEU A 26 8.15 -14.47 2.19
N PRO A 27 7.27 -15.42 1.81
CA PRO A 27 6.27 -15.94 2.75
C PRO A 27 6.95 -16.57 3.96
N GLY A 28 6.66 -16.02 5.15
CA GLY A 28 7.19 -16.52 6.43
C GLY A 28 8.35 -15.71 7.02
N ILE A 29 8.79 -14.62 6.37
CA ILE A 29 9.83 -13.70 6.87
C ILE A 29 9.17 -12.46 7.50
N THR A 30 8.13 -12.70 8.32
CA THR A 30 7.13 -11.81 8.97
C THR A 30 7.49 -10.34 9.28
N ILE A 31 8.77 -10.00 9.33
CA ILE A 31 9.34 -8.65 9.47
C ILE A 31 8.82 -7.70 8.39
N ALA A 32 8.72 -8.14 7.13
CA ALA A 32 8.18 -7.30 6.05
C ALA A 32 6.68 -7.03 6.26
N GLY A 33 5.91 -8.07 6.63
CA GLY A 33 4.49 -7.93 6.98
C GLY A 33 4.26 -6.98 8.17
N VAL A 34 5.03 -7.13 9.25
CA VAL A 34 4.93 -6.27 10.45
C VAL A 34 5.33 -4.83 10.11
N GLY A 35 6.44 -4.64 9.39
CA GLY A 35 6.87 -3.32 8.94
C GLY A 35 5.80 -2.66 8.08
N GLY A 36 5.30 -3.36 7.06
CA GLY A 36 4.25 -2.86 6.19
C GLY A 36 2.96 -2.47 6.94
N PHE A 37 2.55 -3.26 7.93
CA PHE A 37 1.43 -2.92 8.80
C PHE A 37 1.67 -1.65 9.62
N LEU A 38 2.86 -1.49 10.20
CA LEU A 38 3.21 -0.29 10.98
C LEU A 38 3.27 0.97 10.10
N PHE A 39 3.82 0.85 8.89
CA PHE A 39 3.83 1.93 7.90
C PHE A 39 2.40 2.31 7.46
N ALA A 40 1.52 1.33 7.23
CA ALA A 40 0.12 1.58 6.91
C ALA A 40 -0.61 2.29 8.06
N ALA A 41 -0.50 1.76 9.27
CA ALA A 41 -1.15 2.32 10.45
C ALA A 41 -0.68 3.75 10.73
N SER A 42 0.63 3.98 10.73
CA SER A 42 1.19 5.33 10.94
C SER A 42 0.83 6.30 9.82
N GLY A 43 0.84 5.86 8.55
CA GLY A 43 0.46 6.69 7.41
C GLY A 43 -1.00 7.12 7.46
N VAL A 44 -1.91 6.21 7.83
CA VAL A 44 -3.33 6.50 8.00
C VAL A 44 -3.55 7.42 9.20
N ILE A 45 -2.96 7.13 10.36
CA ILE A 45 -3.07 7.97 11.56
C ILE A 45 -2.59 9.39 11.23
N TYR A 46 -1.42 9.53 10.60
CA TYR A 46 -0.88 10.83 10.24
C TYR A 46 -1.79 11.59 9.25
N ALA A 47 -2.39 10.90 8.27
CA ALA A 47 -3.35 11.52 7.36
C ALA A 47 -4.57 12.10 8.07
N TYR A 48 -5.10 11.42 9.10
CA TYR A 48 -6.19 11.95 9.92
C TYR A 48 -5.76 13.14 10.80
N THR A 49 -4.50 13.23 11.20
CA THR A 49 -4.00 14.44 11.89
C THR A 49 -3.92 15.66 10.97
N VAL A 50 -3.75 15.45 9.65
CA VAL A 50 -3.77 16.52 8.65
C VAL A 50 -5.21 16.95 8.33
N GLY A 51 -6.16 16.01 8.35
CA GLY A 51 -7.58 16.29 8.32
C GLY A 51 -8.44 15.10 7.93
N GLU A 52 -9.69 15.08 8.38
CA GLU A 52 -10.69 14.03 8.12
C GLU A 52 -10.80 13.66 6.63
N THR A 53 -10.92 14.66 5.76
CA THR A 53 -11.02 14.44 4.31
C THR A 53 -9.75 13.79 3.74
N VAL A 54 -8.57 14.21 4.18
CA VAL A 54 -7.28 13.64 3.74
C VAL A 54 -7.14 12.20 4.23
N GLY A 55 -7.54 11.92 5.47
CA GLY A 55 -7.59 10.58 6.05
C GLY A 55 -8.47 9.63 5.24
N HIS A 56 -9.72 10.01 4.95
CA HIS A 56 -10.64 9.19 4.17
C HIS A 56 -10.14 8.94 2.74
N ILE A 57 -9.62 9.97 2.06
CA ILE A 57 -9.06 9.81 0.71
C ILE A 57 -7.86 8.85 0.75
N THR A 58 -6.95 9.01 1.72
CA THR A 58 -5.77 8.16 1.88
C THR A 58 -6.16 6.71 2.11
N LEU A 59 -7.14 6.46 2.99
CA LEU A 59 -7.63 5.12 3.31
C LEU A 59 -8.28 4.46 2.10
N PHE A 60 -9.15 5.18 1.38
CA PHE A 60 -9.81 4.67 0.18
C PHE A 60 -8.81 4.35 -0.94
N LEU A 61 -7.88 5.28 -1.22
CA LEU A 61 -6.88 5.11 -2.29
C LEU A 61 -5.88 4.00 -1.97
N SER A 62 -5.43 3.89 -0.72
CA SER A 62 -4.48 2.85 -0.34
C SER A 62 -5.07 1.45 -0.38
N LEU A 63 -6.32 1.26 0.08
CA LEU A 63 -7.04 -0.01 -0.05
C LEU A 63 -7.26 -0.38 -1.52
N THR A 64 -7.65 0.59 -2.33
CA THR A 64 -7.87 0.39 -3.77
C THR A 64 -6.56 0.05 -4.48
N ALA A 65 -5.47 0.77 -4.19
CA ALA A 65 -4.16 0.51 -4.77
C ALA A 65 -3.65 -0.88 -4.38
N PHE A 66 -3.77 -1.25 -3.10
CA PHE A 66 -3.41 -2.58 -2.61
C PHE A 66 -4.20 -3.69 -3.33
N ALA A 67 -5.53 -3.57 -3.40
CA ALA A 67 -6.38 -4.52 -4.10
C ALA A 67 -6.07 -4.57 -5.61
N ALA A 68 -5.83 -3.44 -6.25
CA ALA A 68 -5.46 -3.36 -7.66
C ALA A 68 -4.10 -4.03 -7.93
N SER A 69 -3.12 -3.84 -7.04
CA SER A 69 -1.82 -4.53 -7.13
C SER A 69 -1.98 -6.05 -7.00
N PHE A 70 -2.85 -6.52 -6.11
CA PHE A 70 -3.19 -7.94 -6.00
C PHE A 70 -3.82 -8.48 -7.28
N VAL A 71 -4.83 -7.80 -7.82
CA VAL A 71 -5.49 -8.19 -9.07
C VAL A 71 -4.49 -8.21 -10.21
N TRP A 72 -3.62 -7.20 -10.32
CA TRP A 72 -2.61 -7.13 -11.37
C TRP A 72 -1.58 -8.27 -11.27
N LEU A 73 -1.11 -8.60 -10.06
CA LEU A 73 -0.17 -9.69 -9.82
C LEU A 73 -0.81 -11.08 -9.96
N TYR A 74 -2.09 -11.24 -9.60
CA TYR A 74 -2.76 -12.55 -9.53
C TYR A 74 -3.57 -12.91 -10.78
N VAL A 75 -4.08 -11.95 -11.55
CA VAL A 75 -4.83 -12.25 -12.78
C VAL A 75 -3.88 -12.82 -13.84
N PRO A 76 -4.02 -14.11 -14.23
CA PRO A 76 -3.20 -14.71 -15.27
C PRO A 76 -3.75 -14.24 -16.63
N GLY A 77 -3.31 -13.07 -17.10
CA GLY A 77 -3.89 -12.46 -18.31
C GLY A 77 -2.98 -11.59 -19.14
N HIS A 78 -1.73 -11.36 -18.74
CA HIS A 78 -0.81 -10.51 -19.49
C HIS A 78 0.10 -11.30 -20.45
N SER A 79 0.01 -12.64 -20.47
CA SER A 79 0.89 -13.53 -21.24
C SER A 79 0.17 -14.34 -22.34
N THR A 80 -0.91 -13.83 -22.94
CA THR A 80 -1.54 -14.50 -24.09
C THR A 80 -2.05 -13.52 -25.15
N ARG A 81 -1.19 -12.61 -25.63
CA ARG A 81 -1.42 -11.91 -26.91
C ARG A 81 -0.18 -11.97 -27.81
N SER A 82 -0.02 -13.10 -28.47
CA SER A 82 0.60 -13.27 -29.80
C SER A 82 0.20 -14.68 -30.26
N PRO A 83 -0.32 -14.86 -31.49
CA PRO A 83 0.38 -14.54 -32.74
C PRO A 83 -0.23 -13.39 -33.55
#